data_AF-A0A4Q3GW34-F1
#
_entry.id   AF-A0A4Q3GW34-F1
#
_cell.length_a   1.000
_cell.length_b   1.000
_cell.length_c   1.000
_cell.angle_alpha   90.00
_cell.angle_beta   90.00
_cell.angle_gamma   90.00
#
_symmetry.space_group_name_H-M   'P 1'
#
loop_
_entity.id
_entity.type
_entity.pdbx_description
1 polymer ?
#
loop_
_entity_poly.entity_id
_entity_poly.type
_entity_poly.pdbx_seq_one_letter_code
_entity_poly.pdbx_strand_id
1 'polypeptide(L)'
;MCRWAAYCGEPLFLEDIVSSPAHSLIAQSHSATEARTATNGDGFGIAWYGERETPGLYRDILPAWSDCNLKSIAGQIRSPLFLAHVRAATSGGTRRDNCHPFVHGRWSFMHNGQIENFERLRRPLENMLPDHLYAGRKG
;
A
#
# COMPACT_ATOMS: atom_id res chain seq x y z
N MET A 1 -7.83 -4.36 10.72
CA MET A 1 -6.43 -3.84 10.69
C MET A 1 -5.77 -4.37 9.44
N CYS A 2 -5.24 -3.48 8.59
CA CYS A 2 -4.62 -3.82 7.30
C CYS A 2 -3.43 -4.79 7.44
N ARG A 3 -2.87 -5.32 6.34
CA ARG A 3 -1.56 -6.01 6.30
C ARG A 3 -0.63 -5.33 5.30
N TRP A 4 0.68 -5.41 5.55
CA TRP A 4 1.69 -4.83 4.66
C TRP A 4 2.97 -5.64 4.70
N ALA A 5 3.76 -5.51 3.63
CA ALA A 5 5.10 -6.06 3.51
C ALA A 5 6.02 -4.99 2.91
N ALA A 6 7.29 -5.01 3.31
CA ALA A 6 8.32 -4.21 2.70
C ALA A 6 9.55 -5.08 2.48
N TYR A 7 10.30 -4.79 1.43
CA TYR A 7 11.52 -5.49 1.08
C TYR A 7 12.63 -4.49 0.80
N CYS A 8 13.84 -4.80 1.24
CA CYS A 8 15.05 -4.07 0.92
C CYS A 8 16.20 -5.07 0.86
N GLY A 9 16.84 -5.23 -0.30
CA GLY A 9 17.91 -6.20 -0.48
C GLY A 9 18.24 -6.46 -1.95
N GLU A 10 18.78 -7.64 -2.22
CA GLU A 10 19.06 -8.09 -3.59
C GLU A 10 17.77 -8.15 -4.42
N PRO A 11 17.77 -7.67 -5.68
CA PRO A 11 16.56 -7.64 -6.47
C PRO A 11 15.89 -9.02 -6.62
N LEU A 12 14.66 -9.13 -6.13
CA LEU A 12 13.78 -10.30 -6.29
C LEU A 12 12.46 -9.91 -6.97
N PHE A 13 11.70 -10.90 -7.44
CA PHE A 13 10.40 -10.63 -8.05
C PHE A 13 9.38 -10.27 -6.98
N LEU A 14 8.51 -9.30 -7.25
CA LEU A 14 7.50 -8.90 -6.26
C LEU A 14 6.63 -10.10 -5.84
N GLU A 15 6.38 -11.05 -6.74
CA GLU A 15 5.61 -12.26 -6.44
C GLU A 15 6.19 -13.10 -5.29
N ASP A 16 7.50 -13.12 -5.10
CA ASP A 16 8.19 -13.92 -4.08
C ASP A 16 7.82 -13.51 -2.65
N ILE A 17 7.18 -12.35 -2.48
CA ILE A 17 6.63 -11.88 -1.21
C ILE A 17 5.11 -11.66 -1.31
N VAL A 18 4.64 -11.14 -2.44
CA VAL A 18 3.25 -10.69 -2.59
C VAL A 18 2.29 -11.83 -2.80
N SER A 19 2.65 -12.86 -3.57
CA SER A 19 1.72 -13.91 -4.00
C SER A 19 2.18 -15.35 -3.78
N SER A 20 3.47 -15.66 -4.00
CA SER A 20 3.97 -17.03 -4.08
C SER A 20 4.08 -17.76 -2.74
N PRO A 21 4.51 -17.13 -1.62
CA PRO A 21 4.58 -17.82 -0.33
C PRO A 21 3.22 -18.34 0.16
N ALA A 22 3.21 -19.44 0.90
CA ALA A 22 1.99 -19.99 1.51
C ALA A 22 1.29 -18.98 2.45
N HIS A 23 2.07 -18.11 3.09
CA HIS A 23 1.60 -16.98 3.91
C HIS A 23 1.89 -15.62 3.25
N SER A 24 1.80 -15.56 1.92
CA SER A 24 2.00 -14.33 1.14
C SER A 24 1.06 -13.20 1.56
N LEU A 25 1.38 -11.97 1.12
CA LEU A 25 0.52 -10.83 1.41
C LEU A 25 -0.91 -11.03 0.87
N ILE A 26 -1.06 -11.63 -0.32
CA ILE A 26 -2.38 -12.00 -0.87
C ILE A 26 -3.07 -13.06 0.00
N ALA A 27 -2.36 -14.09 0.46
CA ALA A 27 -2.96 -15.10 1.35
C ALA A 27 -3.47 -14.46 2.66
N GLN A 28 -2.66 -13.58 3.26
CA GLN A 28 -3.04 -12.81 4.46
C GLN A 28 -4.20 -11.83 4.20
N SER A 29 -4.35 -11.33 2.98
CA SER A 29 -5.50 -10.49 2.63
C SER A 29 -6.82 -11.26 2.67
N HIS A 30 -6.80 -12.55 2.37
CA HIS A 30 -7.98 -13.40 2.44
C HIS A 30 -8.25 -13.89 3.87
N SER A 31 -7.21 -14.43 4.54
CA SER A 31 -7.33 -15.03 5.87
C SER A 31 -6.06 -14.83 6.71
N ALA A 32 -5.93 -13.67 7.34
CA ALA A 32 -4.88 -13.37 8.30
C ALA A 32 -5.07 -14.15 9.61
N THR A 33 -4.01 -14.82 10.07
CA THR A 33 -3.99 -15.62 11.30
C THR A 33 -3.69 -14.80 12.56
N GLU A 34 -2.95 -13.70 12.41
CA GLU A 34 -2.57 -12.79 13.50
C GLU A 34 -3.08 -11.37 13.25
N ALA A 35 -4.40 -11.19 13.30
CA ALA A 35 -5.03 -9.90 13.09
C ALA A 35 -6.39 -9.78 13.81
N ARG A 36 -6.78 -8.54 14.12
CA ARG A 36 -8.15 -8.23 14.61
C ARG A 36 -9.22 -8.43 13.54
N THR A 37 -8.84 -8.50 12.26
CA THR A 37 -9.73 -8.70 11.12
C THR A 37 -9.09 -9.76 10.23
N ALA A 38 -9.82 -10.85 9.95
CA ALA A 38 -9.31 -11.95 9.13
C ALA A 38 -9.12 -11.55 7.66
N THR A 39 -10.00 -10.70 7.12
CA THR A 39 -10.02 -10.36 5.69
C THR A 39 -9.74 -8.87 5.46
N ASN A 40 -8.96 -8.58 4.41
CA ASN A 40 -8.53 -7.26 3.95
C ASN A 40 -8.88 -7.12 2.46
N GLY A 41 -10.15 -6.84 2.17
CA GLY A 41 -10.69 -6.79 0.81
C GLY A 41 -10.89 -5.39 0.23
N ASP A 42 -10.56 -4.33 0.96
CA ASP A 42 -10.93 -2.95 0.63
C ASP A 42 -9.88 -2.23 -0.23
N GLY A 43 -9.17 -3.01 -1.04
CA GLY A 43 -8.12 -2.56 -1.94
C GLY A 43 -6.71 -2.98 -1.55
N PHE A 44 -5.77 -2.66 -2.42
CA PHE A 44 -4.36 -2.93 -2.23
C PHE A 44 -3.50 -1.87 -2.92
N GLY A 45 -2.20 -1.92 -2.68
CA GLY A 45 -1.24 -1.24 -3.50
C GLY A 45 0.18 -1.76 -3.34
N ILE A 46 1.00 -1.43 -4.32
CA ILE A 46 2.42 -1.72 -4.34
C ILE A 46 3.19 -0.56 -4.95
N ALA A 47 4.28 -0.17 -4.30
CA ALA A 47 5.24 0.78 -4.80
C ALA A 47 6.62 0.11 -4.88
N TRP A 48 7.30 0.17 -6.01
CA TRP A 48 8.59 -0.48 -6.22
C TRP A 48 9.60 0.46 -6.86
N TYR A 49 10.87 0.27 -6.55
CA TYR A 49 11.97 1.08 -7.07
C TYR A 49 12.75 0.27 -8.10
N GLY A 50 13.05 0.89 -9.24
CA GLY A 50 13.81 0.27 -10.32
C GLY A 50 14.88 1.23 -10.81
N GLU A 51 14.99 1.40 -12.12
CA GLU A 51 15.99 2.28 -12.74
C GLU A 51 15.66 3.78 -12.60
N ARG A 52 14.40 4.13 -12.29
CA ARG A 52 13.95 5.51 -12.14
C ARG A 52 14.09 5.97 -10.69
N GLU A 53 14.32 7.27 -10.50
CA GLU A 53 14.36 7.88 -9.16
C GLU A 53 13.02 7.79 -8.41
N THR A 54 11.90 7.82 -9.15
CA THR A 54 10.56 7.73 -8.58
C THR A 54 10.06 6.29 -8.63
N PRO A 55 9.37 5.80 -7.59
CA PRO A 55 8.86 4.44 -7.60
C PRO A 55 7.72 4.28 -8.62
N GLY A 56 7.63 3.09 -9.21
CA GLY A 56 6.40 2.65 -9.85
C GLY A 56 5.32 2.46 -8.79
N LEU A 57 4.06 2.71 -9.14
CA LEU A 57 2.94 2.63 -8.21
C LEU A 57 1.75 1.97 -8.90
N TYR A 58 1.24 0.90 -8.31
CA TYR A 58 0.00 0.25 -8.71
C TYR A 58 -0.92 0.12 -7.50
N ARG A 59 -2.18 0.57 -7.64
CA ARG A 59 -3.19 0.57 -6.59
C ARG A 59 -4.55 0.29 -7.19
N ASP A 60 -5.34 -0.53 -6.50
CA ASP A 60 -6.74 -0.67 -6.83
C ASP A 60 -7.61 -0.83 -5.57
N ILE A 61 -8.92 -0.68 -5.76
CA ILE A 61 -9.95 -0.88 -4.74
C ILE A 61 -10.49 -2.31 -4.72
N LEU A 62 -10.17 -3.09 -5.75
CA LEU A 62 -10.52 -4.51 -5.79
C LEU A 62 -9.72 -5.29 -4.75
N PRO A 63 -10.26 -6.38 -4.21
CA PRO A 63 -9.48 -7.27 -3.36
C PRO A 63 -8.25 -7.83 -4.08
N ALA A 64 -7.10 -7.87 -3.40
CA ALA A 64 -5.83 -8.28 -4.00
C ALA A 64 -5.88 -9.69 -4.61
N TRP A 65 -6.64 -10.62 -4.02
CA TRP A 65 -6.77 -11.99 -4.52
C TRP A 65 -7.51 -12.10 -5.85
N SER A 66 -8.32 -11.09 -6.19
CA SER A 66 -9.17 -11.07 -7.39
C SER A 66 -8.58 -10.25 -8.54
N ASP A 67 -7.47 -9.55 -8.32
CA ASP A 67 -6.86 -8.71 -9.36
C ASP A 67 -5.81 -9.51 -10.17
N CYS A 68 -6.14 -9.79 -11.44
CA CYS A 68 -5.23 -10.49 -12.35
C CYS A 68 -4.05 -9.63 -12.81
N ASN A 69 -4.21 -8.31 -12.86
CA ASN A 69 -3.12 -7.39 -13.22
C ASN A 69 -2.09 -7.33 -12.11
N LEU A 70 -2.52 -7.34 -10.83
CA LEU A 70 -1.60 -7.43 -9.70
C LEU A 70 -0.69 -8.65 -9.81
N LYS A 71 -1.26 -9.83 -10.09
CA LYS A 71 -0.49 -11.08 -10.26
C LYS A 71 0.47 -10.98 -11.45
N SER A 72 -0.01 -10.49 -12.59
CA SER A 72 0.80 -10.31 -13.81
C SER A 72 1.98 -9.36 -13.57
N ILE A 73 1.73 -8.21 -12.95
CA ILE A 73 2.75 -7.23 -12.58
C ILE A 73 3.75 -7.83 -11.59
N ALA A 74 3.25 -8.52 -10.55
CA ALA A 74 4.10 -9.07 -9.50
C ALA A 74 5.08 -10.14 -10.02
N GLY A 75 4.66 -10.95 -10.99
CA GLY A 75 5.49 -11.97 -11.62
C GLY A 75 6.44 -11.45 -12.71
N GLN A 76 6.42 -10.16 -13.04
CA GLN A 76 7.30 -9.57 -14.06
C GLN A 76 8.27 -8.53 -13.50
N ILE A 77 7.91 -7.87 -12.41
CA ILE A 77 8.74 -6.80 -11.84
C ILE A 77 9.72 -7.37 -10.83
N ARG A 78 11.01 -7.09 -11.07
CA ARG A 78 12.11 -7.36 -10.12
C ARG A 78 12.55 -6.05 -9.47
N SER A 79 12.68 -6.04 -8.14
CA SER A 79 13.01 -4.81 -7.40
C SER A 79 13.89 -5.06 -6.17
N PRO A 80 14.93 -4.24 -5.92
CA PRO A 80 15.68 -4.27 -4.67
C PRO A 80 14.91 -3.64 -3.49
N LEU A 81 13.88 -2.84 -3.75
CA LEU A 81 13.12 -2.11 -2.73
C LEU A 81 11.66 -1.97 -3.14
N PHE A 82 10.74 -2.43 -2.30
CA PHE A 82 9.31 -2.19 -2.52
C PHE A 82 8.50 -2.23 -1.23
N LEU A 83 7.32 -1.63 -1.30
CA LEU A 83 6.33 -1.53 -0.25
C LEU A 83 5.01 -2.04 -0.81
N ALA A 84 4.37 -2.99 -0.14
CA ALA A 84 3.10 -3.57 -0.54
C ALA A 84 2.10 -3.57 0.62
N HIS A 85 0.82 -3.31 0.33
CA HIS A 85 -0.21 -3.13 1.33
C HIS A 85 -1.55 -3.68 0.86
N VAL A 86 -2.28 -4.34 1.76
CA VAL A 86 -3.68 -4.78 1.56
C VAL A 86 -4.56 -4.16 2.63
N ARG A 87 -5.68 -3.57 2.22
CA ARG A 87 -6.48 -2.66 3.03
C ARG A 87 -7.68 -3.37 3.64
N ALA A 88 -7.90 -3.12 4.92
CA ALA A 88 -9.17 -3.33 5.62
C ALA A 88 -9.64 -1.96 6.11
N ALA A 89 -10.61 -1.37 5.42
CA ALA A 89 -11.09 -0.03 5.69
C ALA A 89 -11.88 0.00 7.00
N THR A 90 -11.38 0.72 8.01
CA THR A 90 -12.13 1.01 9.24
C THR A 90 -12.92 2.32 9.15
N SER A 91 -12.43 3.25 8.34
CA SER A 91 -13.03 4.57 8.11
C SER A 91 -12.62 5.12 6.74
N GLY A 92 -13.44 6.01 6.18
CA GLY A 92 -13.25 6.58 4.85
C GLY A 92 -13.64 5.63 3.71
N GLY A 93 -14.18 6.18 2.62
CA GLY A 93 -14.64 5.39 1.47
C GLY A 93 -13.52 4.60 0.77
N THR A 94 -13.92 3.55 0.06
CA THR A 94 -13.03 2.73 -0.78
C THR A 94 -12.69 3.50 -2.07
N ARG A 95 -11.54 4.16 -2.08
CA ARG A 95 -11.03 4.95 -3.21
C ARG A 95 -9.56 4.61 -3.44
N ARG A 96 -9.13 4.59 -4.71
CA ARG A 96 -7.73 4.30 -5.07
C ARG A 96 -6.75 5.25 -4.40
N ASP A 97 -7.11 6.52 -4.25
CA ASP A 97 -6.26 7.52 -3.59
C ASP A 97 -6.04 7.23 -2.11
N ASN A 98 -6.97 6.52 -1.46
CA ASN A 98 -6.89 6.12 -0.05
C ASN A 98 -6.20 4.76 0.15
N CYS A 99 -5.79 4.08 -0.92
CA CYS A 99 -5.00 2.87 -0.83
C CYS A 99 -3.51 3.24 -0.68
N HIS A 100 -2.85 2.61 0.29
CA HIS A 100 -1.40 2.64 0.41
C HIS A 100 -0.73 1.81 -0.69
N PRO A 101 0.53 2.09 -1.06
CA PRO A 101 1.39 3.17 -0.56
C PRO A 101 1.04 4.56 -1.11
N PHE A 102 1.36 5.61 -0.35
CA PHE A 102 1.40 6.99 -0.82
C PHE A 102 2.78 7.30 -1.40
N VAL A 103 2.84 8.06 -2.50
CA VAL A 103 4.10 8.43 -3.17
C VAL A 103 4.17 9.94 -3.37
N HIS A 104 5.33 10.53 -3.05
CA HIS A 104 5.67 11.91 -3.35
C HIS A 104 7.15 12.00 -3.79
N GLY A 105 7.39 12.30 -5.07
CA GLY A 105 8.73 12.26 -5.65
C GLY A 105 9.35 10.87 -5.51
N ARG A 106 10.52 10.80 -4.88
CA ARG A 106 11.26 9.55 -4.61
C ARG A 106 10.84 8.84 -3.31
N TRP A 107 9.84 9.36 -2.60
CA TRP A 107 9.42 8.81 -1.32
C TRP A 107 8.14 8.00 -1.46
N SER A 108 8.08 6.87 -0.77
CA SER A 108 6.88 6.06 -0.60
C SER A 108 6.61 5.79 0.88
N PHE A 109 5.35 5.83 1.30
CA PHE A 109 4.93 5.65 2.69
C PHE A 109 3.66 4.80 2.81
N MET A 110 3.59 3.99 3.88
CA MET A 110 2.41 3.20 4.23
C MET A 110 2.10 3.36 5.72
N HIS A 111 0.81 3.35 6.09
CA HIS A 111 0.38 3.39 7.48
C HIS A 111 -0.55 2.23 7.80
N ASN A 112 -0.33 1.60 8.97
CA ASN A 112 -1.20 0.57 9.50
C ASN A 112 -1.72 1.00 10.87
N GLY A 113 -2.96 1.44 10.92
CA GLY A 113 -3.54 1.96 12.14
C GLY A 113 -4.67 2.93 11.85
N GLN A 114 -5.07 3.63 12.90
CA GLN A 114 -6.07 4.69 12.84
C GLN A 114 -5.60 5.84 13.71
N ILE A 115 -5.86 7.07 13.25
CA ILE A 115 -5.72 8.27 14.06
C ILE A 115 -7.12 8.63 14.54
N GLU A 116 -7.37 8.51 15.84
CA GLU A 116 -8.67 8.88 16.40
C GLU A 116 -8.92 10.38 16.24
N ASN A 117 -10.18 10.74 15.92
CA ASN A 117 -10.60 12.12 15.73
C ASN A 117 -9.78 12.89 14.67
N PHE A 118 -9.29 12.20 13.63
CA PHE A 118 -8.45 12.80 12.58
C PHE A 118 -9.06 14.07 11.97
N GLU A 119 -10.38 14.14 11.76
CA GLU A 119 -11.03 15.35 11.22
C GLU A 119 -10.81 16.61 12.09
N ARG A 120 -10.64 16.46 13.41
CA ARG A 120 -10.30 17.59 14.30
C ARG A 120 -8.83 18.00 14.16
N LEU A 121 -7.96 17.05 13.87
CA LEU A 121 -6.51 17.24 13.72
C LEU A 121 -6.13 17.68 12.29
N ARG A 122 -6.97 17.38 11.30
CA ARG A 122 -6.69 17.57 9.88
C ARG A 122 -6.26 18.99 9.56
N ARG A 123 -7.07 19.99 9.93
CA ARG A 123 -6.79 21.39 9.62
C ARG A 123 -5.50 21.90 10.29
N PRO A 124 -5.27 21.69 11.59
CA PRO A 124 -3.98 22.01 12.21
C PRO A 124 -2.78 21.35 11.51
N LEU A 125 -2.86 20.05 11.18
CA LEU A 125 -1.80 19.32 10.50
C LEU A 125 -1.55 19.86 9.08
N GLU A 126 -2.62 20.15 8.33
CA GLU A 126 -2.53 20.74 7.00
C GLU A 126 -1.88 22.14 7.03
N ASN A 127 -2.19 22.95 8.04
CA ASN A 127 -1.58 24.28 8.23
C ASN A 127 -0.08 24.23 8.58
N MET A 128 0.42 23.08 9.06
CA MET A 128 1.85 22.89 9.31
C MET A 128 2.64 22.52 8.05
N LEU A 129 1.95 22.19 6.94
CA LEU A 129 2.61 21.85 5.69
C LEU A 129 3.05 23.12 4.96
N PRO A 130 4.32 23.21 4.52
CA PRO A 130 4.74 24.22 3.55
C PRO A 130 3.90 24.16 2.26
N ASP A 131 3.69 25.30 1.60
CA ASP A 131 2.83 25.41 0.41
C ASP A 131 3.15 24.37 -0.68
N HIS A 132 4.44 24.12 -0.93
CA HIS A 132 4.89 23.16 -1.95
C HIS A 132 4.51 21.70 -1.62
N LEU A 133 4.36 21.35 -0.33
CA LEU A 133 3.88 20.05 0.10
C LEU A 133 2.35 20.00 0.19
N TYR A 134 1.72 21.11 0.60
CA TYR A 134 0.27 21.21 0.62
C TYR A 134 -0.34 21.00 -0.77
N ALA A 135 0.27 21.59 -1.81
CA ALA A 135 -0.12 21.42 -3.20
C ALA A 135 0.01 19.96 -3.71
N GLY A 136 0.83 19.14 -3.05
CA GLY A 136 1.04 17.73 -3.39
C GLY A 136 0.02 16.76 -2.76
N ARG A 137 -0.91 17.26 -1.93
CA ARG A 137 -1.93 16.45 -1.24
C ARG A 137 -2.89 15.80 -2.24
N LYS A 138 -3.19 14.52 -2.04
CA LYS A 138 -4.19 13.75 -2.82
C LYS A 138 -5.18 13.11 -1.85
N GLY A 139 -6.49 13.18 -2.16
CA GLY A 139 -7.58 12.83 -1.23
C GLY A 139 -7.96 13.98 -0.31
#